data_AF-A0A1F9BFF3-F1
#
_entry.id   AF-A0A1F9BFF3-F1
#
_cell.length_a   1.000
_cell.length_b   1.000
_cell.length_c   1.000
_cell.angle_alpha   90.00
_cell.angle_beta   90.00
_cell.angle_gamma   90.00
#
_symmetry.space_group_name_H-M   'P 1'
#
loop_
_entity.id
_entity.type
_entity.pdbx_description
1 polymer ?
#
loop_
_entity_poly.entity_id
_entity_poly.type
_entity_poly.pdbx_seq_one_letter_code
_entity_poly.pdbx_strand_id
1 'polypeptide(L)'
;MANEKVPSWIEENQTLALIFAFVLLALYVAPVYIIGFVAWITSGFQEENFWFGWFAAFIKSGESTLNLFHKILLPILSGLSVVVFRGPKGRKILSLAVFLLFSLVVTIFVAVLFDMDKTQTALRGLNPPLDLSLVKAFLSRIQESLMMYLMLLIGIEIVERSK
;
A
#
# COMPACT_ATOMS: atom_id res chain seq x y z
N MET A 1 22.53 4.65 34.11
CA MET A 1 22.37 4.32 32.68
C MET A 1 22.45 5.62 31.92
N ALA A 2 23.54 5.84 31.19
CA ALA A 2 23.77 7.09 30.47
C ALA A 2 22.65 7.26 29.44
N ASN A 3 21.94 8.39 29.54
CA ASN A 3 20.99 8.83 28.55
C ASN A 3 21.81 9.31 27.35
N GLU A 4 22.31 8.37 26.54
CA GLU A 4 22.99 8.69 25.29
C GLU A 4 21.97 9.39 24.39
N LYS A 5 22.02 10.73 24.42
CA LYS A 5 21.25 11.56 23.49
C LYS A 5 21.64 11.13 22.09
N VAL A 6 20.68 10.52 21.39
CA VAL A 6 20.83 10.18 19.98
C VAL A 6 21.24 11.47 19.26
N PRO A 7 22.36 11.48 18.51
CA PRO A 7 22.78 12.64 17.76
C PRO A 7 21.65 13.18 16.86
N SER A 8 21.45 14.49 16.81
CA SER A 8 20.34 15.12 16.08
C SER A 8 20.29 14.75 14.59
N TRP A 9 21.46 14.56 13.96
CA TRP A 9 21.56 14.11 12.56
C TRP A 9 21.01 12.70 12.34
N ILE A 10 21.04 11.83 13.36
CA ILE A 10 20.43 10.49 13.31
C ILE A 10 18.90 10.61 13.37
N GLU A 11 18.37 11.49 14.22
CA GLU A 11 16.92 11.71 14.35
C GLU A 11 16.31 12.34 13.08
N GLU A 12 17.03 13.28 12.45
CA GLU A 12 16.65 13.91 11.19
C GLU A 12 16.59 12.88 10.05
N ASN A 13 17.66 12.09 9.87
CA ASN A 13 17.72 11.03 8.87
C ASN A 13 16.63 9.96 9.08
N GLN A 14 16.29 9.64 10.32
CA GLN A 14 15.18 8.73 10.63
C GLN A 14 13.82 9.28 10.23
N THR A 15 13.62 10.58 10.46
CA THR A 15 12.35 11.23 10.13
C THR A 15 12.19 11.34 8.62
N LEU A 16 13.24 11.71 7.90
CA LEU A 16 13.27 11.70 6.44
C LEU A 16 13.03 10.30 5.87
N ALA A 17 13.71 9.27 6.40
CA ALA A 17 13.54 7.89 5.96
C ALA A 17 12.10 7.38 6.23
N LEU A 18 11.50 7.78 7.36
CA LEU A 18 10.11 7.45 7.67
C LEU A 18 9.13 8.14 6.71
N ILE A 19 9.29 9.43 6.47
CA ILE A 19 8.47 10.18 5.50
C ILE A 19 8.59 9.55 4.12
N PHE A 20 9.80 9.21 3.70
CA PHE A 20 10.05 8.56 2.43
C PHE A 20 9.37 7.17 2.34
N ALA A 21 9.41 6.37 3.42
CA ALA A 21 8.66 5.12 3.49
C ALA A 21 7.14 5.32 3.36
N PHE A 22 6.58 6.32 4.04
CA PHE A 22 5.16 6.68 3.90
C PHE A 22 4.80 7.07 2.47
N VAL A 23 5.60 7.94 1.84
CA VAL A 23 5.35 8.40 0.47
C VAL A 23 5.41 7.23 -0.51
N LEU A 24 6.42 6.37 -0.39
CA LEU A 24 6.56 5.20 -1.26
C LEU A 24 5.40 4.22 -1.11
N LEU A 25 5.00 3.91 0.13
CA LEU A 25 3.86 3.05 0.36
C LEU A 25 2.55 3.69 -0.10
N ALA A 26 2.36 5.00 0.10
CA ALA A 26 1.20 5.73 -0.38
C ALA A 26 1.10 5.70 -1.90
N LEU A 27 2.22 5.89 -2.61
CA LEU A 27 2.28 5.76 -4.08
C LEU A 27 1.98 4.33 -4.53
N TYR A 28 2.44 3.33 -3.77
CA TYR A 28 2.16 1.93 -4.06
C TYR A 28 0.68 1.60 -4.02
N VAL A 29 -0.02 2.08 -2.97
CA VAL A 29 -1.46 1.82 -2.78
C VAL A 29 -2.36 2.86 -3.45
N ALA A 30 -1.79 3.92 -4.05
CA ALA A 30 -2.55 4.99 -4.68
C ALA A 30 -3.59 4.51 -5.71
N PRO A 31 -3.31 3.54 -6.60
CA PRO A 31 -4.31 3.04 -7.53
C PRO A 31 -5.53 2.44 -6.83
N VAL A 32 -5.34 1.80 -5.66
CA VAL A 32 -6.43 1.25 -4.83
C VAL A 32 -7.28 2.37 -4.25
N TYR A 33 -6.67 3.43 -3.74
CA TYR A 33 -7.39 4.59 -3.21
C TYR A 33 -8.18 5.32 -4.28
N ILE A 34 -7.57 5.54 -5.45
CA ILE A 34 -8.21 6.18 -6.58
C ILE A 34 -9.43 5.36 -7.02
N ILE A 35 -9.27 4.04 -7.23
CA ILE A 35 -10.37 3.23 -7.73
C ILE A 35 -11.49 3.04 -6.68
N GLY A 36 -11.13 2.95 -5.39
CA GLY A 36 -12.10 2.92 -4.30
C GLY A 36 -12.89 4.22 -4.18
N PHE A 37 -12.23 5.37 -4.35
CA PHE A 37 -12.89 6.67 -4.39
C PHE A 37 -13.82 6.79 -5.61
N VAL A 38 -13.38 6.34 -6.79
CA VAL A 38 -14.21 6.32 -8.00
C VAL A 38 -15.44 5.44 -7.78
N ALA A 39 -15.27 4.25 -7.21
CA ALA A 39 -16.39 3.36 -6.89
C ALA A 39 -17.42 4.03 -5.97
N TRP A 40 -16.93 4.78 -4.99
CA TRP A 40 -17.78 5.51 -4.04
C TRP A 40 -18.60 6.62 -4.72
N ILE A 41 -17.95 7.49 -5.51
CA ILE A 41 -18.64 8.63 -6.15
C ILE A 41 -19.57 8.21 -7.29
N THR A 42 -19.29 7.09 -7.96
CA THR A 42 -20.08 6.59 -9.11
C THR A 42 -21.06 5.47 -8.73
N SER A 43 -21.24 5.20 -7.43
CA SER A 43 -22.11 4.13 -6.93
C SER A 43 -21.83 2.75 -7.56
N GLY A 44 -20.55 2.41 -7.70
CA GLY A 44 -20.10 1.13 -8.28
C GLY A 44 -19.86 1.17 -9.78
N PHE A 45 -19.19 2.23 -10.27
CA PHE A 45 -18.74 2.38 -11.68
C PHE A 45 -19.89 2.47 -12.69
N GLN A 46 -21.01 3.08 -12.31
CA GLN A 46 -22.16 3.26 -13.20
C GLN A 46 -21.96 4.38 -14.25
N GLU A 47 -20.99 5.27 -14.02
CA GLU A 47 -20.69 6.41 -14.88
C GLU A 47 -19.27 6.30 -15.45
N GLU A 48 -19.08 6.72 -16.70
CA GLU A 48 -17.75 6.83 -17.29
C GLU A 48 -16.91 7.85 -16.53
N ASN A 49 -15.73 7.43 -16.07
CA ASN A 49 -14.84 8.27 -15.27
C ASN A 49 -13.40 8.16 -15.79
N PHE A 50 -12.73 9.31 -15.96
CA PHE A 50 -11.34 9.37 -16.40
C PHE A 50 -10.41 8.50 -15.55
N TRP A 51 -10.58 8.52 -14.23
CA TRP A 51 -9.76 7.75 -13.29
C TRP A 51 -9.98 6.25 -13.40
N PHE A 52 -11.20 5.83 -13.74
CA PHE A 52 -11.50 4.44 -14.06
C PHE A 52 -10.77 4.00 -15.34
N GLY A 53 -10.79 4.81 -16.39
CA GLY A 53 -10.06 4.53 -17.63
C GLY A 53 -8.54 4.44 -17.42
N TRP A 54 -7.98 5.35 -16.63
CA TRP A 54 -6.57 5.29 -16.22
C TRP A 54 -6.23 4.00 -15.47
N PHE A 55 -7.08 3.60 -14.51
CA PHE A 55 -6.91 2.36 -13.77
C PHE A 55 -7.00 1.13 -14.67
N ALA A 56 -7.97 1.09 -15.58
CA ALA A 56 -8.11 -0.01 -16.55
C ALA A 56 -6.86 -0.15 -17.44
N ALA A 57 -6.30 0.97 -17.91
CA ALA A 57 -5.05 0.98 -18.70
C ALA A 57 -3.84 0.52 -17.86
N PHE A 58 -3.76 0.95 -16.60
CA PHE A 58 -2.73 0.55 -15.66
C PHE A 58 -2.72 -0.96 -15.41
N ILE A 59 -3.89 -1.55 -15.19
CA ILE A 59 -4.04 -3.00 -14.92
C ILE A 59 -3.79 -3.83 -16.18
N LYS A 60 -4.25 -3.37 -17.36
CA LYS A 60 -4.06 -4.08 -18.64
C LYS A 60 -2.59 -4.19 -19.06
N SER A 61 -1.75 -3.25 -18.64
CA SER A 61 -0.28 -3.27 -18.84
C SER A 61 0.47 -3.89 -17.65
N GLY A 62 -0.25 -4.43 -16.67
CA GLY A 62 0.16 -4.49 -15.26
C GLY A 62 1.04 -5.65 -14.82
N GLU A 63 1.32 -6.67 -15.63
CA GLU A 63 2.19 -7.77 -15.19
C GLU A 63 3.66 -7.38 -15.09
N SER A 64 4.13 -6.54 -16.01
CA SER A 64 5.49 -5.99 -16.02
C SER A 64 5.65 -4.88 -14.99
N THR A 65 4.74 -3.91 -15.00
CA THR A 65 4.91 -2.65 -14.27
C THR A 65 4.71 -2.79 -12.76
N LEU A 66 3.74 -3.60 -12.31
CA LEU A 66 3.51 -3.80 -10.88
C LEU A 66 4.59 -4.68 -10.24
N ASN A 67 5.05 -5.68 -10.98
CA ASN A 67 6.13 -6.54 -10.56
C ASN A 67 7.43 -5.73 -10.44
N LEU A 68 7.69 -4.80 -11.36
CA LEU A 68 8.80 -3.85 -11.25
C LEU A 68 8.66 -2.95 -10.02
N PHE A 69 7.47 -2.38 -9.79
CA PHE A 69 7.25 -1.52 -8.62
C PHE A 69 7.46 -2.30 -7.32
N HIS A 70 6.92 -3.51 -7.21
CA HIS A 70 7.10 -4.39 -6.05
C HIS A 70 8.56 -4.81 -5.84
N LYS A 71 9.27 -5.19 -6.92
CA LYS A 71 10.70 -5.54 -6.90
C LYS A 71 11.59 -4.40 -6.43
N ILE A 72 11.21 -3.15 -6.69
CA ILE A 72 11.96 -1.96 -6.27
C ILE A 72 11.58 -1.55 -4.85
N LEU A 73 10.30 -1.65 -4.48
CA LEU A 73 9.78 -1.22 -3.19
C LEU A 73 10.30 -2.06 -2.02
N LEU A 74 10.39 -3.39 -2.20
CA LEU A 74 10.88 -4.32 -1.17
C LEU A 74 12.30 -4.02 -0.68
N PRO A 75 13.31 -3.92 -1.58
CA PRO A 75 14.67 -3.57 -1.19
C PRO A 75 14.76 -2.18 -0.55
N ILE A 76 14.02 -1.20 -1.07
CA ILE A 76 14.04 0.17 -0.54
C ILE A 76 13.46 0.20 0.87
N LEU A 77 12.29 -0.39 1.11
CA LEU A 77 11.68 -0.42 2.44
C LEU A 77 12.49 -1.25 3.44
N SER A 78 13.13 -2.34 2.98
CA SER A 78 14.07 -3.12 3.80
C SER A 78 15.35 -2.35 4.14
N GLY A 79 15.87 -1.53 3.23
CA GLY A 79 17.00 -0.66 3.49
C GLY A 79 16.63 0.47 4.47
N LEU A 80 15.45 1.06 4.27
CA LEU A 80 14.93 2.11 5.15
C LEU A 80 14.63 1.57 6.54
N SER A 81 14.20 0.32 6.71
CA SER A 81 13.96 -0.25 8.05
C SER A 81 15.21 -0.21 8.91
N VAL A 82 16.40 -0.45 8.35
CA VAL A 82 17.67 -0.37 9.10
C VAL A 82 17.92 1.04 9.66
N VAL A 83 17.55 2.08 8.92
CA VAL A 83 17.72 3.49 9.33
C VAL A 83 16.59 3.92 10.26
N VAL A 84 15.34 3.64 9.86
CA VAL A 84 14.11 4.03 10.55
C VAL A 84 13.99 3.38 11.93
N PHE A 85 14.61 2.22 12.20
CA PHE A 85 14.43 1.47 13.47
C PHE A 85 15.62 1.45 14.46
N ARG A 86 16.73 2.18 14.23
CA ARG A 86 17.74 2.50 15.29
C ARG A 86 17.31 3.43 16.46
N GLY A 87 16.84 2.96 17.62
CA GLY A 87 16.66 3.78 18.86
C GLY A 87 15.21 3.84 19.38
N PRO A 88 14.87 4.69 20.38
CA PRO A 88 13.57 4.67 21.08
C PRO A 88 12.40 5.14 20.18
N LYS A 89 11.56 4.19 19.72
CA LYS A 89 10.78 4.38 18.48
C LYS A 89 9.32 3.97 18.45
N GLY A 90 8.73 3.50 19.54
CA GLY A 90 7.37 2.91 19.54
C GLY A 90 6.30 3.69 18.77
N ARG A 91 6.28 5.04 18.87
CA ARG A 91 5.31 5.88 18.14
C ARG A 91 5.48 5.88 16.62
N LYS A 92 6.72 5.84 16.11
CA LYS A 92 7.02 5.89 14.66
C LYS A 92 6.72 4.54 14.00
N ILE A 93 6.99 3.44 14.70
CA ILE A 93 6.63 2.08 14.24
C ILE A 93 5.10 1.94 14.22
N LEU A 94 4.44 2.37 15.29
CA LEU A 94 2.99 2.30 15.42
C LEU A 94 2.28 3.10 14.32
N SER A 95 2.74 4.30 13.99
CA SER A 95 2.10 5.10 12.92
C SER A 95 2.20 4.41 11.55
N LEU A 96 3.35 3.81 11.23
CA LEU A 96 3.54 3.08 9.98
C LEU A 96 2.69 1.80 9.96
N ALA A 97 2.61 1.08 11.08
CA ALA A 97 1.76 -0.10 11.22
C ALA A 97 0.27 0.24 11.07
N VAL A 98 -0.21 1.32 11.69
CA VAL A 98 -1.58 1.81 11.55
C VAL A 98 -1.89 2.18 10.11
N PHE A 99 -0.96 2.85 9.42
CA PHE A 99 -1.12 3.20 8.01
C PHE A 99 -1.18 1.97 7.10
N LEU A 100 -0.31 0.98 7.30
CA LEU A 100 -0.34 -0.27 6.54
C LEU A 100 -1.63 -1.05 6.80
N LEU A 101 -2.10 -1.10 8.05
CA LEU A 101 -3.36 -1.76 8.42
C LEU A 101 -4.56 -1.06 7.77
N PHE A 102 -4.60 0.27 7.81
CA PHE A 102 -5.62 1.06 7.13
C PHE A 102 -5.61 0.79 5.62
N SER A 103 -4.43 0.80 4.99
CA SER A 103 -4.27 0.52 3.56
C SER A 103 -4.74 -0.90 3.21
N LEU A 104 -4.47 -1.88 4.08
CA LEU A 104 -4.92 -3.26 3.91
C LEU A 104 -6.44 -3.37 3.98
N VAL A 105 -7.08 -2.74 4.97
CA VAL A 105 -8.53 -2.70 5.11
C VAL A 105 -9.19 -2.08 3.88
N VAL A 106 -8.67 -0.95 3.39
CA VAL A 106 -9.19 -0.31 2.17
C VAL A 106 -9.02 -1.22 0.95
N THR A 107 -7.88 -1.90 0.83
CA THR A 107 -7.65 -2.84 -0.29
C THR A 107 -8.60 -4.03 -0.25
N ILE A 108 -8.90 -4.56 0.95
CA ILE A 108 -9.90 -5.62 1.14
C ILE A 108 -11.29 -5.10 0.76
N PHE A 109 -11.66 -3.90 1.22
CA PHE A 109 -12.94 -3.30 0.88
C PHE A 109 -13.12 -3.12 -0.64
N VAL A 110 -12.08 -2.63 -1.33
CA VAL A 110 -12.10 -2.51 -2.80
C VAL A 110 -12.22 -3.89 -3.45
N ALA A 111 -11.54 -4.92 -2.95
CA ALA A 111 -11.67 -6.28 -3.47
C ALA A 111 -13.12 -6.79 -3.35
N VAL A 112 -13.75 -6.60 -2.18
CA VAL A 112 -15.16 -6.95 -1.96
C VAL A 112 -16.08 -6.17 -2.92
N LEU A 113 -15.82 -4.88 -3.17
CA LEU A 113 -16.60 -4.10 -4.13
C LEU A 113 -16.57 -4.71 -5.54
N PHE A 114 -15.41 -5.20 -5.99
CA PHE A 114 -15.28 -5.87 -7.30
C PHE A 114 -15.96 -7.25 -7.34
N ASP A 115 -16.21 -7.87 -6.19
CA ASP A 115 -16.98 -9.12 -6.08
C ASP A 115 -18.50 -8.90 -6.05
N MET A 116 -18.99 -7.69 -5.75
CA MET A 116 -20.43 -7.41 -5.71
C MET A 116 -21.09 -7.52 -7.09
N ASP A 117 -22.26 -8.16 -7.15
CA ASP A 117 -23.04 -8.36 -8.39
C ASP A 117 -23.32 -7.05 -9.15
N LYS A 118 -23.61 -5.96 -8.42
CA LYS A 118 -23.86 -4.64 -9.01
C LYS A 118 -22.65 -4.12 -9.79
N THR A 119 -21.46 -4.22 -9.18
CA THR A 119 -20.20 -3.82 -9.80
C THR A 119 -19.90 -4.68 -11.01
N GLN A 120 -20.03 -6.00 -10.90
CA GLN A 120 -19.81 -6.91 -12.03
C GLN A 120 -20.75 -6.62 -13.20
N THR A 121 -22.01 -6.28 -12.91
CA THR A 121 -23.00 -5.93 -13.93
C THR A 121 -22.64 -4.61 -14.63
N ALA A 122 -22.25 -3.59 -13.87
CA ALA A 122 -21.80 -2.31 -14.43
C ALA A 122 -20.56 -2.48 -15.33
N LEU A 123 -19.60 -3.30 -14.88
CA LEU A 123 -18.34 -3.53 -15.61
C LEU A 123 -18.51 -4.34 -16.89
N ARG A 124 -19.52 -5.24 -16.97
CA ARG A 124 -19.87 -5.95 -18.21
C ARG A 124 -20.43 -5.04 -19.30
N GLY A 125 -20.97 -3.88 -18.92
CA GLY A 125 -21.46 -2.88 -19.87
C GLY A 125 -20.36 -2.04 -20.53
N LEU A 126 -19.11 -2.17 -20.09
CA LEU A 126 -17.99 -1.37 -20.59
C LEU A 126 -17.38 -1.96 -21.87
N ASN A 127 -16.90 -1.08 -22.75
CA ASN A 127 -16.20 -1.48 -23.98
C ASN A 127 -14.89 -0.68 -24.14
N PRO A 128 -13.70 -1.30 -24.03
CA PRO A 128 -13.46 -2.72 -23.81
C PRO A 128 -13.78 -3.15 -22.35
N PRO A 129 -14.17 -4.41 -22.14
CA PRO A 129 -14.45 -4.92 -20.81
C PRO A 129 -13.18 -4.92 -19.95
N LEU A 130 -13.32 -4.49 -18.69
CA LEU A 130 -12.26 -4.60 -17.69
C LEU A 130 -12.08 -6.06 -17.30
N ASP A 131 -10.85 -6.57 -17.39
CA ASP A 131 -10.54 -7.93 -16.98
C ASP A 131 -10.49 -8.02 -15.45
N LEU A 132 -11.56 -8.57 -14.86
CA LEU A 132 -11.71 -8.76 -13.42
C LEU A 132 -10.63 -9.68 -12.84
N SER A 133 -10.08 -10.61 -13.61
CA SER A 133 -9.03 -11.50 -13.14
C SER A 133 -7.74 -10.73 -12.84
N LEU A 134 -7.39 -9.76 -13.71
CA LEU A 134 -6.23 -8.90 -13.53
C LEU A 134 -6.42 -7.95 -12.34
N VAL A 135 -7.62 -7.41 -12.15
CA VAL A 135 -7.94 -6.56 -10.99
C VAL A 135 -7.81 -7.35 -9.68
N LYS A 136 -8.35 -8.56 -9.62
CA LYS A 136 -8.24 -9.42 -8.44
C LYS A 136 -6.79 -9.81 -8.15
N ALA A 137 -6.03 -10.17 -9.19
CA ALA A 137 -4.61 -10.47 -9.05
C ALA A 137 -3.82 -9.25 -8.55
N PHE A 138 -4.13 -8.05 -9.03
CA PHE A 138 -3.54 -6.81 -8.54
C PHE A 138 -3.83 -6.58 -7.06
N LEU A 139 -5.10 -6.63 -6.65
CA LEU A 139 -5.50 -6.41 -5.26
C LEU A 139 -4.89 -7.46 -4.33
N SER A 140 -4.84 -8.74 -4.72
CA SER A 140 -4.18 -9.80 -3.95
C SER A 140 -2.69 -9.50 -3.72
N ARG A 141 -1.96 -9.11 -4.77
CA ARG A 141 -0.54 -8.76 -4.66
C ARG A 141 -0.31 -7.58 -3.72
N ILE A 142 -1.17 -6.55 -3.77
CA ILE A 142 -1.10 -5.43 -2.82
C ILE A 142 -1.33 -5.93 -1.38
N GLN A 143 -2.36 -6.76 -1.15
CA GLN A 143 -2.67 -7.31 0.18
C GLN A 143 -1.50 -8.14 0.73
N GLU A 144 -0.93 -9.04 -0.06
CA GLU A 144 0.24 -9.85 0.31
C GLU A 144 1.43 -8.98 0.68
N SER A 145 1.70 -7.93 -0.10
CA SER A 145 2.80 -7.01 0.14
C SER A 145 2.62 -6.22 1.43
N LEU A 146 1.43 -5.64 1.64
CA LEU A 146 1.10 -4.91 2.86
C LEU A 146 1.20 -5.80 4.10
N MET A 147 0.76 -7.06 3.99
CA MET A 147 0.87 -8.06 5.05
C MET A 147 2.34 -8.40 5.36
N MET A 148 3.18 -8.56 4.33
CA MET A 148 4.61 -8.78 4.50
C MET A 148 5.29 -7.62 5.23
N TYR A 149 4.95 -6.37 4.86
CA TYR A 149 5.49 -5.20 5.56
C TYR A 149 4.98 -5.11 7.00
N LEU A 150 3.71 -5.42 7.28
CA LEU A 150 3.18 -5.48 8.64
C LEU A 150 3.92 -6.53 9.49
N MET A 151 4.14 -7.73 8.94
CA MET A 151 4.90 -8.79 9.62
C MET A 151 6.35 -8.35 9.89
N LEU A 152 6.99 -7.67 8.95
CA LEU A 152 8.33 -7.12 9.12
C LEU A 152 8.38 -6.09 10.26
N LEU A 153 7.40 -5.18 10.35
CA LEU A 153 7.32 -4.21 11.45
C LEU A 153 7.11 -4.89 12.81
N ILE A 154 6.20 -5.86 12.88
CA ILE A 154 5.94 -6.63 14.11
C ILE A 154 7.20 -7.38 14.53
N GLY A 155 7.88 -8.04 13.58
CA GLY A 155 9.13 -8.76 13.85
C GLY A 155 10.22 -7.86 14.41
N ILE A 156 10.36 -6.64 13.86
CA ILE A 156 11.31 -5.65 14.36
C ILE A 156 10.96 -5.23 15.80
N GLU A 157 9.69 -4.98 16.09
CA GLU A 157 9.25 -4.60 17.44
C GLU A 157 9.47 -5.72 18.46
N ILE A 158 9.21 -6.98 18.09
CA ILE A 158 9.46 -8.14 18.96
C ILE A 158 10.95 -8.28 19.27
N VAL A 159 11.81 -8.19 18.25
CA VAL A 159 13.28 -8.30 18.42
C VAL A 159 13.81 -7.17 19.29
N GLU A 160 13.33 -5.94 19.11
CA GLU A 160 13.76 -4.80 19.91
C GLU A 160 13.34 -4.92 21.38
N ARG A 161 12.13 -5.43 21.67
CA ARG A 161 11.67 -5.68 23.05
C ARG A 161 12.37 -6.86 23.74
N SER A 162 13.02 -7.73 22.99
CA SER A 162 13.76 -8.90 23.51
C SER A 162 15.21 -8.60 23.91
N LYS A 163 15.72 -7.40 23.61
CA LYS A 163 17.05 -6.90 23.99
C LYS A 163 16.98 -6.05 25.24
#